data_AF-A0A6G1R3B5-F1
#
_entry.id   AF-A0A6G1R3B5-F1
#
_cell.length_a   1.000
_cell.length_b   1.000
_cell.length_c   1.000
_cell.angle_alpha   90.00
_cell.angle_beta   90.00
_cell.angle_gamma   90.00
#
_symmetry.space_group_name_H-M   'P 1'
#
loop_
_entity.id
_entity.type
_entity.pdbx_description
1 polymer ?
#
loop_
_entity_poly.entity_id
_entity_poly.type
_entity_poly.pdbx_seq_one_letter_code
_entity_poly.pdbx_strand_id
1 'polypeptide(L)'
;YNLILASCFAYVADTSDQRARTFRVAILEACLGIAGMLASIGGGQWRKAQGYIDPFWLVLAASLAAALYAAFCLQESVKQQKPARLFTLSHYKAVYRLYTASEHLSSRRKLAFYSLAFFLLVTVHFGTKDLFVLYELGSPLCWAADLIGYGSAASYLAYLSSLGGLRLLQLCLEDT
;
A
#
# COMPACT_ATOMS: atom_id res chain seq x y z
N TYR A 1 5.63 -6.57 -6.35
CA TYR A 1 4.62 -5.58 -5.92
C TYR A 1 4.93 -4.99 -4.54
N ASN A 2 4.86 -5.77 -3.46
CA ASN A 2 5.05 -5.25 -2.08
C ASN A 2 6.37 -4.49 -1.86
N LEU A 3 7.47 -4.95 -2.47
CA LEU A 3 8.75 -4.24 -2.41
C LEU A 3 8.69 -2.85 -3.05
N ILE A 4 8.07 -2.75 -4.23
CA ILE A 4 7.93 -1.48 -4.97
C ILE A 4 7.08 -0.51 -4.16
N LEU A 5 5.96 -0.98 -3.59
CA LEU A 5 5.14 -0.16 -2.69
C LEU A 5 5.95 0.35 -1.50
N ALA A 6 6.66 -0.54 -0.81
CA ALA A 6 7.49 -0.17 0.34
C ALA A 6 8.55 0.88 -0.05
N SER A 7 9.17 0.73 -1.22
CA SER A 7 10.10 1.72 -1.77
C SER A 7 9.42 3.07 -2.05
N CYS A 8 8.22 3.09 -2.63
CA CYS A 8 7.47 4.33 -2.86
C CYS A 8 7.10 5.03 -1.54
N PHE A 9 6.61 4.31 -0.54
CA PHE A 9 6.30 4.87 0.78
C PHE A 9 7.55 5.38 1.49
N ALA A 10 8.67 4.65 1.41
CA ALA A 10 9.95 5.09 1.95
C ALA A 10 10.44 6.38 1.27
N TYR A 11 10.39 6.42 -0.07
CA TYR A 11 10.79 7.61 -0.84
C TYR A 11 9.94 8.84 -0.50
N VAL A 12 8.61 8.68 -0.40
CA VAL A 12 7.72 9.77 0.02
C VAL A 12 8.03 10.19 1.46
N ALA A 13 8.32 9.25 2.36
CA ALA A 13 8.65 9.58 3.73
C ALA A 13 9.97 10.37 3.86
N ASP A 14 10.97 10.06 3.03
CA ASP A 14 12.28 10.72 3.05
C ASP A 14 12.26 12.12 2.41
N THR A 15 11.42 12.33 1.39
CA THR A 15 11.35 13.60 0.63
C THR A 15 10.35 14.61 1.18
N SER A 16 9.66 14.28 2.28
CA SER A 16 8.54 15.08 2.80
C SER A 16 8.76 15.59 4.21
N ASP A 17 8.43 16.86 4.45
CA ASP A 17 8.42 17.46 5.78
C ASP A 17 7.34 16.88 6.69
N GLN A 18 7.51 17.00 8.01
CA GLN A 18 6.67 16.33 9.01
C GLN A 18 5.17 16.65 8.89
N ARG A 19 4.79 17.88 8.52
CA ARG A 19 3.38 18.25 8.24
C ARG A 19 2.88 17.71 6.89
N ALA A 20 3.73 17.72 5.86
CA ALA A 20 3.35 17.30 4.51
C ALA A 20 3.37 15.76 4.32
N ARG A 21 4.10 15.03 5.18
CA ARG A 21 4.32 13.59 5.06
C ARG A 21 3.00 12.81 5.08
N THR A 22 2.16 13.07 6.07
CA THR A 22 0.87 12.36 6.21
C THR A 22 -0.03 12.63 5.00
N PHE A 23 -0.04 13.85 4.49
CA PHE A 23 -0.84 14.21 3.30
C PHE A 23 -0.33 13.51 2.03
N ARG A 24 0.98 13.50 1.80
CA ARG A 24 1.58 12.84 0.63
C ARG A 24 1.42 11.31 0.67
N VAL A 25 1.52 10.70 1.85
CA VAL A 25 1.22 9.27 2.07
C VAL A 25 -0.25 8.99 1.76
N ALA A 26 -1.17 9.83 2.21
CA ALA A 26 -2.59 9.68 1.94
C ALA A 26 -2.90 9.78 0.43
N ILE A 27 -2.27 10.73 -0.30
CA ILE A 27 -2.40 10.81 -1.76
C ILE A 27 -1.96 9.50 -2.43
N LEU A 28 -0.83 8.93 -1.99
CA LEU A 28 -0.34 7.66 -2.53
C LEU A 28 -1.35 6.52 -2.29
N GLU A 29 -1.96 6.46 -1.10
CA GLU A 29 -3.03 5.50 -0.79
C GLU A 29 -4.29 5.70 -1.65
N ALA A 30 -4.69 6.96 -1.89
CA ALA A 30 -5.82 7.26 -2.77
C ALA A 30 -5.56 6.84 -4.22
N CYS A 31 -4.34 7.06 -4.74
CA CYS A 31 -3.95 6.57 -6.06
C CYS A 31 -4.06 5.04 -6.16
N LEU A 32 -3.65 4.31 -5.12
CA LEU A 32 -3.81 2.85 -5.06
C LEU A 32 -5.29 2.44 -5.04
N GLY A 33 -6.13 3.16 -4.28
CA GLY A 33 -7.57 2.95 -4.26
C GLY A 33 -8.21 3.15 -5.63
N ILE A 34 -7.90 4.25 -6.31
CA ILE A 34 -8.43 4.56 -7.66
C ILE A 34 -7.97 3.52 -8.67
N ALA A 35 -6.67 3.17 -8.66
CA ALA A 35 -6.13 2.16 -9.56
C ALA A 35 -6.80 0.79 -9.33
N GLY A 36 -6.99 0.39 -8.07
CA GLY A 36 -7.72 -0.82 -7.70
C GLY A 36 -9.16 -0.81 -8.20
N MET A 37 -9.86 0.31 -8.02
CA MET A 37 -11.24 0.49 -8.49
C MET A 37 -11.36 0.36 -10.01
N LEU A 38 -10.49 1.05 -10.76
CA LEU A 38 -10.45 0.98 -12.23
C LEU A 38 -10.09 -0.44 -12.71
N ALA A 39 -9.15 -1.11 -12.04
CA ALA A 39 -8.79 -2.48 -12.35
C ALA A 39 -9.93 -3.46 -12.08
N SER A 40 -10.68 -3.30 -10.99
CA SER A 40 -11.83 -4.17 -10.66
C SER A 40 -12.99 -4.00 -11.63
N ILE A 41 -13.31 -2.76 -12.05
CA ILE A 41 -14.40 -2.49 -13.01
C ILE A 41 -13.97 -2.86 -14.43
N GLY A 42 -12.79 -2.40 -14.85
CA GLY A 42 -12.31 -2.55 -16.21
C GLY A 42 -11.76 -3.93 -16.52
N GLY A 43 -11.10 -4.59 -15.56
CA GLY A 43 -10.40 -5.86 -15.78
C GLY A 43 -11.34 -7.00 -16.18
N GLY A 44 -12.57 -7.03 -15.64
CA GLY A 44 -13.57 -8.01 -16.02
C GLY A 44 -14.03 -7.89 -17.46
N GLN A 45 -14.30 -6.67 -17.93
CA GLN A 45 -14.73 -6.37 -19.29
C GLN A 45 -13.59 -6.53 -20.29
N TRP A 46 -12.38 -6.09 -19.93
CA TRP A 46 -11.18 -6.23 -20.76
C TRP A 46 -10.90 -7.69 -21.06
N ARG A 47 -10.95 -8.55 -20.04
CA ARG A 47 -10.73 -9.99 -20.18
C ARG A 47 -11.75 -10.67 -21.11
N LYS A 48 -13.01 -10.19 -21.10
CA LYS A 48 -14.07 -10.71 -21.99
C LYS A 48 -13.87 -10.27 -23.45
N ALA A 49 -13.40 -9.04 -23.68
CA ALA A 49 -13.30 -8.45 -25.02
C ALA A 49 -11.97 -8.76 -25.76
N GLN A 50 -10.85 -8.81 -25.03
CA GLN A 50 -9.50 -8.90 -25.61
C GLN A 50 -8.72 -10.13 -25.14
N GLY A 51 -9.35 -11.03 -24.37
CA GLY A 51 -8.71 -12.22 -23.85
C GLY A 51 -7.73 -11.93 -22.72
N TYR A 52 -6.92 -12.93 -22.37
CA TYR A 52 -6.11 -12.90 -21.15
C TYR A 52 -4.71 -12.28 -21.34
N ILE A 53 -4.20 -12.20 -22.58
CA ILE A 53 -2.80 -11.85 -22.86
C ILE A 53 -2.56 -10.34 -22.86
N ASP A 54 -3.50 -9.55 -23.37
CA ASP A 54 -3.33 -8.09 -23.54
C ASP A 54 -3.08 -7.31 -22.24
N PRO A 55 -3.74 -7.64 -21.10
CA PRO A 55 -3.40 -7.03 -19.81
C PRO A 55 -1.94 -7.22 -19.38
N PHE A 56 -1.29 -8.34 -19.75
CA PHE A 56 0.12 -8.57 -19.41
C PHE A 56 1.06 -7.63 -20.15
N TRP A 57 0.78 -7.37 -21.44
CA TRP A 57 1.56 -6.39 -22.21
C TRP A 57 1.42 -4.98 -21.65
N LEU A 58 0.21 -4.61 -21.21
CA LEU A 58 -0.03 -3.32 -20.57
C LEU A 58 0.76 -3.20 -19.25
N VAL A 59 0.74 -4.23 -18.41
CA VAL A 59 1.52 -4.26 -17.15
C VAL A 59 3.02 -4.18 -17.43
N LEU A 60 3.51 -4.88 -18.47
CA LEU A 60 4.91 -4.84 -18.87
C LEU A 60 5.31 -3.43 -19.34
N ALA A 61 4.52 -2.82 -20.21
CA ALA A 61 4.75 -1.47 -20.72
C ALA A 61 4.73 -0.43 -19.58
N ALA A 62 3.75 -0.51 -18.68
CA ALA A 62 3.65 0.38 -17.53
C ALA A 62 4.84 0.21 -16.57
N SER A 63 5.28 -1.03 -16.34
CA SER A 63 6.45 -1.32 -15.49
C SER A 63 7.74 -0.79 -16.11
N LEU A 64 7.89 -0.92 -17.43
CA LEU A 64 9.04 -0.37 -18.15
C LEU A 64 9.04 1.16 -18.13
N ALA A 65 7.89 1.79 -18.36
CA ALA A 65 7.74 3.24 -18.25
C ALA A 65 8.07 3.75 -16.83
N ALA A 66 7.61 3.03 -15.79
CA ALA A 66 7.94 3.35 -14.40
C ALA A 66 9.45 3.19 -14.12
N ALA A 67 10.09 2.16 -14.67
CA ALA A 67 11.53 1.95 -14.53
C ALA A 67 12.34 3.04 -15.25
N LEU A 68 11.93 3.45 -16.45
CA LEU A 68 12.55 4.56 -17.17
C LEU A 68 12.36 5.88 -16.42
N TYR A 69 11.16 6.15 -15.92
CA TYR A 69 10.90 7.31 -15.07
C TYR A 69 11.77 7.30 -13.81
N ALA A 70 11.90 6.16 -13.15
CA ALA A 70 12.77 6.00 -11.99
C ALA A 70 14.25 6.24 -12.33
N ALA A 71 14.71 5.82 -13.50
CA ALA A 71 16.10 5.97 -13.93
C ALA A 71 16.47 7.39 -14.36
N PHE A 72 15.56 8.11 -15.01
CA PHE A 72 15.86 9.42 -15.61
C PHE A 72 15.33 10.62 -14.81
N CYS A 73 14.17 10.48 -14.16
CA CYS A 73 13.46 11.60 -13.56
C CYS A 73 13.46 11.58 -12.03
N LEU A 74 13.64 10.42 -11.41
CA LEU A 74 13.59 10.31 -9.96
C LEU A 74 14.89 10.82 -9.35
N GLN A 75 14.77 11.87 -8.56
CA GLN A 75 15.90 12.45 -7.84
C GLN A 75 16.30 11.53 -6.69
N GLU A 76 17.61 11.36 -6.48
CA GLU A 76 18.13 10.53 -5.39
C GLU A 76 17.61 11.03 -4.02
N SER A 77 16.90 10.17 -3.30
CA SER A 77 16.34 10.48 -1.98
C SER A 77 17.44 10.60 -0.92
N VAL A 78 18.51 9.80 -1.07
CA VAL A 78 19.57 9.72 -0.07
C VAL A 78 20.67 10.75 -0.35
N LYS A 79 20.60 11.91 0.31
CA LYS A 79 21.60 12.98 0.19
C LYS A 79 23.02 12.59 0.64
N GLN A 80 23.18 11.52 1.42
CA GLN A 80 24.48 11.03 1.91
C GLN A 80 24.76 9.63 1.39
N GLN A 81 25.68 9.50 0.43
CA GLN A 81 26.17 8.20 -0.02
C GLN A 81 26.94 7.50 1.11
N LYS A 82 26.27 6.56 1.77
CA LYS A 82 26.92 5.60 2.67
C LYS A 82 27.25 4.34 1.85
N PRO A 83 28.41 3.70 2.05
CA PRO A 83 28.75 2.47 1.35
C PRO A 83 27.73 1.39 1.72
N ALA A 84 26.81 1.11 0.81
CA ALA A 84 25.80 0.06 0.98
C ALA A 84 26.45 -1.29 0.68
N ARG A 85 26.52 -2.16 1.69
CA ARG A 85 26.90 -3.57 1.49
C ARG A 85 25.62 -4.36 1.19
N LEU A 86 25.59 -5.07 0.07
CA LEU A 86 24.41 -5.82 -0.40
C LEU A 86 23.93 -6.89 0.61
N PHE A 87 24.85 -7.44 1.41
CA PHE A 87 24.54 -8.36 2.50
C PHE A 87 24.88 -7.70 3.84
N THR A 88 23.96 -6.90 4.38
CA THR A 88 24.14 -6.33 5.72
C THR A 88 23.02 -6.78 6.67
N LEU A 89 23.38 -7.66 7.60
CA LEU A 89 22.54 -8.03 8.75
C LEU A 89 22.36 -6.86 9.74
N SER A 90 23.02 -5.72 9.53
CA SER A 90 22.89 -4.53 10.38
C SER A 90 21.48 -3.97 10.37
N HIS A 91 20.75 -4.06 9.25
CA HIS A 91 19.37 -3.58 9.15
C HIS A 91 18.44 -4.45 10.00
N TYR A 92 18.57 -5.78 9.90
CA TYR A 92 17.87 -6.71 10.78
C TYR A 92 18.25 -6.52 12.25
N LYS A 93 19.54 -6.27 12.53
CA LYS A 93 20.02 -5.97 13.90
C LYS A 93 19.48 -4.63 14.41
N ALA A 94 19.28 -3.63 13.55
CA ALA A 94 18.70 -2.34 13.90
C ALA A 94 17.20 -2.47 14.21
N VAL A 95 16.47 -3.26 13.44
CA VAL A 95 15.07 -3.60 13.73
C VAL A 95 14.99 -4.39 15.05
N TYR A 96 15.83 -5.40 15.22
CA TYR A 96 15.91 -6.14 16.48
C TYR A 96 16.25 -5.21 17.65
N ARG A 97 17.20 -4.29 17.47
CA ARG A 97 17.56 -3.27 18.45
C ARG A 97 16.39 -2.33 18.76
N LEU A 98 15.55 -1.96 17.80
CA LEU A 98 14.35 -1.14 18.06
C LEU A 98 13.40 -1.83 19.05
N TYR A 99 13.20 -3.14 18.90
CA TYR A 99 12.39 -3.94 19.84
C TYR A 99 13.14 -4.29 21.14
N THR A 100 14.48 -4.23 21.16
CA THR A 100 15.32 -4.67 22.29
C THR A 100 16.16 -3.60 22.99
N ALA A 101 16.11 -2.32 22.58
CA ALA A 101 16.92 -1.24 23.15
C ALA A 101 16.11 -0.17 23.88
N SER A 102 14.77 -0.23 23.88
CA SER A 102 13.97 0.72 24.67
C SER A 102 14.35 0.59 26.15
N GLU A 103 14.83 1.68 26.75
CA GLU A 103 15.35 1.74 28.13
C GLU A 103 14.28 1.37 29.17
N HIS A 104 13.00 1.53 28.85
CA HIS A 104 11.89 1.13 29.72
C HIS A 104 11.14 -0.12 29.19
N LEU A 105 10.99 -1.13 30.07
CA LEU A 105 10.24 -2.37 29.82
C LEU A 105 8.77 -2.11 29.44
N SER A 106 8.14 -1.07 30.00
CA SER A 106 6.76 -0.68 29.70
C SER A 106 6.59 -0.17 28.26
N SER A 107 7.57 0.58 27.75
CA SER A 107 7.59 1.08 26.37
C SER A 107 7.79 -0.06 25.36
N ARG A 108 8.60 -1.08 25.70
CA ARG A 108 8.76 -2.30 24.87
C ARG A 108 7.47 -3.07 24.72
N ARG A 109 6.76 -3.31 25.83
CA ARG A 109 5.48 -4.02 25.80
C ARG A 109 4.48 -3.25 24.95
N LYS A 110 4.38 -1.92 25.12
CA LYS A 110 3.52 -1.07 24.28
C LYS A 110 3.86 -1.20 22.80
N LEU A 111 5.14 -1.07 22.42
CA LEU A 111 5.57 -1.20 21.02
C LEU A 111 5.25 -2.59 20.45
N ALA A 112 5.52 -3.65 21.20
CA ALA A 112 5.21 -5.01 20.81
C ALA A 112 3.70 -5.23 20.64
N PHE A 113 2.89 -4.72 21.57
CA PHE A 113 1.43 -4.77 21.48
C PHE A 113 0.90 -4.00 20.27
N TYR A 114 1.38 -2.79 20.00
CA TYR A 114 0.97 -2.03 18.81
C TYR A 114 1.36 -2.75 17.52
N SER A 115 2.56 -3.33 17.47
CA SER A 115 3.06 -4.03 16.29
C SER A 115 2.28 -5.33 16.05
N LEU A 116 1.97 -6.07 17.12
CA LEU A 116 1.14 -7.27 17.05
C LEU A 116 -0.30 -6.94 16.64
N ALA A 117 -0.90 -5.90 17.23
CA ALA A 117 -2.24 -5.44 16.86
C ALA A 117 -2.29 -5.02 15.40
N PHE A 118 -1.30 -4.26 14.92
CA PHE A 118 -1.19 -3.89 13.52
C PHE A 118 -1.06 -5.11 12.61
N PHE A 119 -0.21 -6.08 12.97
CA PHE A 119 -0.04 -7.31 12.21
C PHE A 119 -1.34 -8.12 12.10
N LEU A 120 -2.08 -8.27 13.21
CA LEU A 120 -3.37 -8.95 13.22
C LEU A 120 -4.40 -8.22 12.35
N LEU A 121 -4.51 -6.89 12.47
CA LEU A 121 -5.43 -6.08 11.65
C LEU A 121 -5.13 -6.22 10.17
N VAL A 122 -3.86 -6.12 9.76
CA VAL A 122 -3.45 -6.28 8.36
C VAL A 122 -3.74 -7.69 7.87
N THR A 123 -3.43 -8.72 8.66
CA THR A 123 -3.69 -10.13 8.30
C THR A 123 -5.18 -10.38 8.09
N VAL A 124 -6.03 -9.89 9.01
CA VAL A 124 -7.49 -10.01 8.87
C VAL A 124 -7.97 -9.24 7.65
N HIS A 125 -7.48 -8.02 7.42
CA HIS A 125 -7.92 -7.19 6.31
C HIS A 125 -7.56 -7.77 4.93
N PHE A 126 -6.37 -8.34 4.76
CA PHE A 126 -6.00 -9.05 3.53
C PHE A 126 -6.71 -10.39 3.42
N GLY A 127 -6.76 -11.16 4.51
CA GLY A 127 -7.42 -12.47 4.53
C GLY A 127 -8.91 -12.41 4.24
N THR A 128 -9.63 -11.41 4.75
CA THR A 128 -11.06 -11.25 4.45
C THR A 128 -11.28 -10.93 2.98
N LYS A 129 -10.47 -10.06 2.36
CA LYS A 129 -10.60 -9.73 0.92
C LYS A 129 -10.44 -10.97 0.04
N ASP A 130 -9.44 -11.80 0.30
CA ASP A 130 -9.23 -13.03 -0.45
C ASP A 130 -10.38 -14.02 -0.26
N LEU A 131 -10.90 -14.14 0.97
CA LEU A 131 -12.05 -14.99 1.27
C LEU A 131 -13.34 -14.46 0.63
N PHE A 132 -13.60 -13.15 0.65
CA PHE A 132 -14.78 -12.55 0.04
C PHE A 132 -14.88 -12.88 -1.44
N VAL A 133 -13.79 -12.73 -2.18
CA VAL A 133 -13.75 -13.08 -3.62
C VAL A 133 -14.07 -14.57 -3.83
N LEU A 134 -13.58 -15.45 -2.96
CA LEU A 134 -13.85 -16.89 -3.03
C LEU A 134 -15.33 -17.22 -2.72
N TYR A 135 -15.92 -16.55 -1.73
CA TYR A 135 -17.33 -16.68 -1.38
C TYR A 135 -18.27 -16.09 -2.43
N GLU A 136 -17.87 -15.02 -3.10
CA GLU A 136 -18.62 -14.42 -4.21
C GLU A 136 -18.62 -15.31 -5.46
N LEU A 137 -17.50 -16.00 -5.73
CA LEU A 137 -17.35 -16.98 -6.82
C LEU A 137 -18.04 -18.32 -6.52
N GLY A 138 -18.13 -18.70 -5.24
CA GLY A 138 -18.72 -19.97 -4.79
C GLY A 138 -20.21 -19.87 -4.40
N SER A 139 -20.82 -21.03 -4.10
CA SER A 139 -22.14 -21.07 -3.45
C SER A 139 -22.03 -20.47 -2.03
N PRO A 140 -22.95 -19.60 -1.58
CA PRO A 140 -24.33 -19.42 -2.05
C PRO A 140 -24.64 -18.15 -2.88
N LEU A 141 -23.67 -17.28 -3.17
CA LEU A 141 -23.93 -16.01 -3.88
C LEU A 141 -23.85 -16.14 -5.41
N CYS A 142 -22.96 -16.99 -5.94
CA CYS A 142 -22.79 -17.25 -7.38
C CYS A 142 -22.82 -15.98 -8.25
N TRP A 143 -22.10 -14.94 -7.84
CA TRP A 143 -22.15 -13.66 -8.55
C TRP A 143 -21.49 -13.76 -9.92
N ALA A 144 -22.12 -13.14 -10.92
CA ALA A 144 -21.48 -12.92 -12.21
C ALA A 144 -20.24 -12.03 -12.01
N ALA A 145 -19.20 -12.26 -12.82
CA ALA A 145 -17.92 -11.52 -12.72
C ALA A 145 -18.06 -9.99 -12.72
N ASP A 146 -19.17 -9.47 -13.25
CA ASP A 146 -19.45 -8.03 -13.28
C ASP A 146 -19.88 -7.50 -11.89
N LEU A 147 -20.69 -8.24 -11.13
CA LEU A 147 -21.07 -7.85 -9.75
C LEU A 147 -19.88 -7.90 -8.79
N ILE A 148 -19.01 -8.88 -8.95
CA ILE A 148 -17.75 -9.02 -8.19
C ILE A 148 -16.86 -7.79 -8.42
N GLY A 149 -16.76 -7.33 -9.68
CA GLY A 149 -16.04 -6.11 -10.03
C GLY A 149 -16.58 -4.88 -9.30
N TYR A 150 -17.92 -4.72 -9.24
CA TYR A 150 -18.56 -3.62 -8.52
C TYR A 150 -18.40 -3.69 -6.99
N GLY A 151 -18.54 -4.87 -6.39
CA GLY A 151 -18.33 -5.08 -4.95
C GLY A 151 -16.88 -4.80 -4.52
N SER A 152 -15.93 -5.28 -5.32
CA SER A 152 -14.51 -4.98 -5.14
C SER A 152 -14.23 -3.48 -5.30
N ALA A 153 -14.81 -2.82 -6.31
CA ALA A 153 -14.70 -1.38 -6.51
C ALA A 153 -15.23 -0.57 -5.30
N ALA A 154 -16.35 -0.97 -4.72
CA ALA A 154 -16.89 -0.35 -3.51
C ALA A 154 -15.94 -0.50 -2.31
N SER A 155 -15.26 -1.63 -2.18
CA SER A 155 -14.23 -1.84 -1.15
C SER A 155 -13.04 -0.90 -1.32
N TYR A 156 -12.68 -0.56 -2.56
CA TYR A 156 -11.64 0.42 -2.84
C TYR A 156 -12.05 1.87 -2.54
N LEU A 157 -13.35 2.20 -2.54
CA LEU A 157 -13.84 3.51 -2.07
C LEU A 157 -13.47 3.78 -0.60
N ALA A 158 -13.28 2.73 0.21
CA ALA A 158 -12.84 2.89 1.60
C ALA A 158 -11.46 3.56 1.71
N TYR A 159 -10.58 3.38 0.72
CA TYR A 159 -9.29 4.09 0.67
C TYR A 159 -9.48 5.59 0.41
N LEU A 160 -10.46 5.96 -0.42
CA LEU A 160 -10.81 7.37 -0.67
C LEU A 160 -11.49 8.01 0.54
N SER A 161 -12.40 7.29 1.21
CA SER A 161 -13.02 7.79 2.45
C SER A 161 -11.99 7.95 3.57
N SER A 162 -10.97 7.07 3.63
CA SER A 162 -9.85 7.22 4.56
C SER A 162 -9.07 8.51 4.33
N LEU A 163 -8.77 8.85 3.06
CA LEU A 163 -8.15 10.14 2.71
C LEU A 163 -9.00 11.32 3.19
N GLY A 164 -10.31 11.29 2.92
CA GLY A 164 -11.25 12.32 3.37
C GLY A 164 -11.28 12.44 4.89
N GLY A 165 -11.36 11.30 5.60
CA GLY A 165 -11.36 11.24 7.06
C GLY A 165 -10.06 11.76 7.68
N LEU A 166 -8.91 11.41 7.12
CA LEU A 166 -7.60 11.93 7.54
C LEU A 166 -7.51 13.44 7.34
N ARG A 167 -7.99 13.97 6.20
CA ARG A 167 -7.97 15.42 5.95
C ARG A 167 -8.89 16.16 6.91
N LEU A 168 -10.05 15.60 7.21
CA LEU A 168 -11.02 16.16 8.15
C LEU A 168 -10.47 16.14 9.57
N LEU A 169 -9.84 15.04 10.00
CA LEU A 169 -9.14 14.95 11.28
C LEU A 169 -7.97 15.93 11.39
N GLN A 170 -7.17 16.08 10.34
CA GLN A 170 -6.09 17.07 10.30
C GLN A 170 -6.64 18.48 10.47
N LEU A 171 -7.71 18.85 9.75
CA LEU A 171 -8.35 20.16 9.90
C LEU A 171 -8.98 20.38 11.28
N CYS A 172 -9.52 19.33 11.92
CA CYS A 172 -10.12 19.41 13.25
C CYS A 172 -9.09 19.40 14.40
N LEU A 173 -7.91 18.80 14.20
CA LEU A 173 -6.85 18.67 15.22
C LEU A 173 -5.72 19.68 15.05
N GLU A 174 -5.62 20.40 13.93
CA GLU A 174 -4.59 21.43 13.69
C GLU A 174 -4.93 22.78 14.36
N ASP A 175 -5.82 22.79 15.36
CA ASP A 175 -6.23 23.99 16.13
C ASP A 175 -6.08 23.84 17.67
N THR A 176 -5.06 23.12 18.13
CA THR A 176 -4.55 23.15 19.52
C THR A 176 -3.04 22.99 19.60
#